data_AF-A0A957FEJ9-F1
#
_entry.id   AF-A0A957FEJ9-F1
#
_cell.length_a   1.000
_cell.length_b   1.000
_cell.length_c   1.000
_cell.angle_alpha   90.00
_cell.angle_beta   90.00
_cell.angle_gamma   90.00
#
_symmetry.space_group_name_H-M   'P 1'
#
loop_
_entity.id
_entity.type
_entity.pdbx_description
1 polymer ?
#
loop_
_entity_poly.entity_id
_entity_poly.type
_entity_poly.pdbx_seq_one_letter_code
_entity_poly.pdbx_strand_id
1 'polypeptide(L)'
;GRSLNGSTLPCAPAADGMAVLAYDLDLAAAATWNLTLTFPTTPGANAPNPQRAATALAQTRAAWQAEIGTPDITLPDGFVMNGYKASIGYLLIALDPDGPHPGPLEHDALWVRDAAFIGETLLSLGYNDIVADYIPSLFAYQREDGYVPAIIEPGHGPRPDVEWDAQGQLIFLIADYYRHTGDYARLVEWYPHVRAAAAFLVTLRQETAVNPATTRGILPPSKSAEDLGPEERHHYWDDFWAVAGLEEGAFLADAVGDTDAAAWMQAEAADLRTALRASIEAVMGPDPAYIPNGPEDVDSSAMARGTANSLYPVTVFAPTDPLIVRSFDEYYARWIAPYGGGYQHIYGQLWPYGGLGLARDYVRLGRHDILHQILGWTLTNQTLPGVFAWAEQVNPATGGFSGGDMPHAWAASSYVTLIREMLLLRDGDALELFAGVPGSWLEAGEVVGVTDAPTPFGPVTAVTHSTLTVSDEAWQGDLTISVSGAQPPDGFRWRLPQLPTTIDGPPGTHLDGAWLRLPPSGGVVTLTYR
;
A
#
# COMPACT_ATOMS: atom_id res chain seq x y z
N GLY A 1 5.00 -44.71 -11.49
CA GLY A 1 3.55 -44.80 -11.21
C GLY A 1 2.90 -45.84 -12.10
N ARG A 2 1.70 -46.33 -11.74
CA ARG A 2 0.86 -47.13 -12.65
C ARG A 2 -0.15 -46.20 -13.31
N SER A 3 -0.30 -46.27 -14.63
CA SER A 3 -1.34 -45.53 -15.35
C SER A 3 -2.71 -46.18 -15.15
N LEU A 4 -3.78 -45.44 -15.48
CA LEU A 4 -5.19 -45.88 -15.40
C LEU A 4 -5.48 -47.21 -16.14
N ASN A 5 -4.63 -47.60 -17.09
CA ASN A 5 -4.71 -48.86 -17.84
C ASN A 5 -3.73 -49.96 -17.35
N GLY A 6 -3.13 -49.80 -16.16
CA GLY A 6 -2.33 -50.84 -15.51
C GLY A 6 -0.90 -51.02 -16.02
N SER A 7 -0.43 -50.22 -16.98
CA SER A 7 0.98 -50.21 -17.39
C SER A 7 1.87 -49.47 -16.38
N THR A 8 3.04 -50.04 -16.10
CA THR A 8 4.11 -49.37 -15.35
C THR A 8 4.73 -48.27 -16.21
N LEU A 9 4.62 -47.01 -15.79
CA LEU A 9 5.32 -45.89 -16.43
C LEU A 9 6.82 -45.99 -16.10
N PRO A 10 7.73 -46.08 -17.09
CA PRO A 10 9.16 -46.29 -16.84
C PRO A 10 9.93 -45.05 -16.36
N CYS A 11 9.26 -43.91 -16.18
CA CYS A 11 9.91 -42.69 -15.74
C CYS A 11 8.96 -41.89 -14.85
N ALA A 12 9.18 -41.96 -13.55
CA ALA A 12 8.90 -40.83 -12.68
C ALA A 12 10.14 -40.72 -11.78
N PRO A 13 10.94 -39.65 -11.88
CA PRO A 13 11.97 -39.33 -10.90
C PRO A 13 11.36 -39.38 -9.50
N ALA A 14 12.17 -39.64 -8.47
CA ALA A 14 11.73 -39.85 -7.09
C ALA A 14 10.98 -38.66 -6.43
N ALA A 15 10.71 -37.59 -7.17
CA ALA A 15 10.02 -36.38 -6.72
C ALA A 15 8.69 -36.07 -7.45
N ASP A 16 8.40 -36.70 -8.60
CA ASP A 16 7.22 -36.38 -9.40
C ASP A 16 6.17 -37.49 -9.32
N GLY A 17 5.36 -37.46 -8.26
CA GLY A 17 4.25 -38.38 -8.06
C GLY A 17 2.93 -37.79 -8.54
N MET A 18 2.33 -38.35 -9.59
CA MET A 18 0.92 -38.11 -9.91
C MET A 18 0.05 -39.22 -9.30
N ALA A 19 -0.94 -38.85 -8.50
CA ALA A 19 -2.00 -39.73 -8.02
C ALA A 19 -3.29 -39.45 -8.79
N VAL A 20 -3.88 -40.48 -9.40
CA VAL A 20 -5.17 -40.39 -10.08
C VAL A 20 -6.15 -41.35 -9.40
N LEU A 21 -7.29 -40.82 -8.96
CA LEU A 21 -8.39 -41.58 -8.39
C LEU A 21 -9.57 -41.50 -9.37
N ALA A 22 -10.18 -42.64 -9.70
CA ALA A 22 -11.34 -42.71 -10.57
C ALA A 22 -12.49 -43.41 -9.83
N TYR A 23 -13.69 -42.83 -9.89
CA TYR A 23 -14.90 -43.34 -9.24
C TYR A 23 -16.02 -43.40 -10.28
N ASP A 24 -16.60 -44.58 -10.47
CA ASP A 24 -17.82 -44.73 -11.24
C ASP A 24 -19.02 -44.41 -10.33
N LEU A 25 -19.70 -43.29 -10.61
CA LEU A 25 -20.83 -42.80 -9.81
C LEU A 25 -22.15 -43.01 -10.56
N ASP A 26 -23.04 -43.81 -9.99
CA ASP A 26 -24.45 -43.92 -10.41
C ASP A 26 -25.34 -43.24 -9.35
N LEU A 27 -25.76 -42.01 -9.63
CA LEU A 27 -26.50 -41.15 -8.70
C LEU A 27 -27.91 -40.89 -9.22
N ALA A 28 -28.91 -41.10 -8.36
CA ALA A 28 -30.29 -40.72 -8.64
C ALA A 28 -30.44 -39.19 -8.75
N ALA A 29 -31.55 -38.73 -9.33
CA ALA A 29 -31.85 -37.30 -9.41
C ALA A 29 -31.81 -36.65 -8.02
N ALA A 30 -31.08 -35.54 -7.90
CA ALA A 30 -30.80 -34.81 -6.65
C ALA A 30 -30.01 -35.58 -5.57
N ALA A 31 -29.45 -36.75 -5.86
CA ALA A 31 -28.53 -37.43 -4.95
C ALA A 31 -27.17 -36.72 -4.90
N THR A 32 -26.55 -36.69 -3.72
CA THR A 32 -25.22 -36.12 -3.49
C THR A 32 -24.26 -37.21 -3.02
N TRP A 33 -23.03 -37.20 -3.54
CA TRP A 33 -21.93 -38.03 -3.07
C TRP A 33 -20.78 -37.13 -2.63
N ASN A 34 -20.24 -37.38 -1.43
CA ASN A 34 -19.17 -36.57 -0.83
C ASN A 34 -17.91 -37.40 -0.69
N LEU A 35 -16.79 -36.87 -1.19
CA LEU A 35 -15.46 -37.44 -1.03
C LEU A 35 -14.58 -36.46 -0.24
N THR A 36 -13.99 -36.93 0.85
CA THR A 36 -13.00 -36.16 1.62
C THR A 36 -11.63 -36.78 1.38
N LEU A 37 -10.72 -36.00 0.82
CA LEU A 37 -9.32 -36.37 0.64
C LEU A 37 -8.46 -35.61 1.66
N THR A 38 -7.46 -36.29 2.21
CA THR A 38 -6.48 -35.71 3.12
C THR A 38 -5.09 -36.06 2.65
N PHE A 39 -4.19 -35.08 2.67
CA PHE A 39 -2.80 -35.24 2.25
C PHE A 39 -1.89 -34.84 3.42
N PRO A 40 -0.77 -35.56 3.65
CA PRO A 40 0.26 -35.08 4.56
C PRO A 40 0.89 -33.81 3.99
N THR A 41 1.17 -32.83 4.84
CA THR A 41 1.81 -31.56 4.45
C THR A 41 3.33 -31.64 4.45
N THR A 42 3.91 -32.71 4.97
CA THR A 42 5.36 -32.96 4.98
C THR A 42 5.71 -34.36 4.47
N PRO A 43 6.83 -34.51 3.75
CA PRO A 43 7.29 -35.81 3.28
C PRO A 43 7.46 -36.81 4.44
N GLY A 44 6.93 -38.02 4.27
CA GLY A 44 7.04 -39.11 5.25
C GLY A 44 6.03 -39.06 6.41
N ALA A 45 5.20 -38.01 6.50
CA ALA A 45 4.11 -37.97 7.48
C ALA A 45 2.92 -38.85 7.05
N ASN A 46 2.18 -39.33 8.05
CA ASN A 46 0.93 -40.05 7.80
C ASN A 46 -0.16 -39.10 7.30
N ALA A 47 -1.00 -39.58 6.39
CA ALA A 47 -2.18 -38.82 5.95
C ALA A 47 -3.09 -38.49 7.15
N PRO A 48 -3.59 -37.25 7.26
CA PRO A 48 -4.52 -36.87 8.32
C PRO A 48 -5.80 -37.71 8.29
N ASN A 49 -6.42 -37.91 9.46
CA ASN A 49 -7.71 -38.60 9.53
C ASN A 49 -8.81 -37.78 8.82
N PRO A 50 -9.44 -38.29 7.74
CA PRO A 50 -10.47 -37.55 6.99
C PRO A 50 -11.76 -37.32 7.79
N GLN A 51 -12.07 -38.14 8.80
CA GLN A 51 -13.20 -37.90 9.71
C GLN A 51 -13.01 -36.63 10.56
N ARG A 52 -11.79 -36.10 10.68
CA ARG A 52 -11.52 -34.83 11.36
C ARG A 52 -11.57 -33.61 10.44
N ALA A 53 -11.75 -33.77 9.14
CA ALA A 53 -11.66 -32.66 8.17
C ALA A 53 -12.66 -31.54 8.47
N ALA A 54 -13.91 -31.87 8.84
CA ALA A 54 -14.92 -30.88 9.20
C ALA A 54 -14.53 -30.07 10.45
N THR A 55 -13.99 -30.75 11.47
CA THR A 55 -13.49 -30.09 12.68
C THR A 55 -12.27 -29.23 12.39
N ALA A 56 -11.33 -29.72 11.59
CA ALA A 56 -10.16 -28.96 11.17
C ALA A 56 -10.57 -27.71 10.39
N LEU A 57 -11.52 -27.83 9.45
CA LEU A 57 -12.04 -26.68 8.70
C LEU A 57 -12.69 -25.63 9.62
N ALA A 58 -13.49 -26.06 10.61
CA ALA A 58 -14.10 -25.14 11.57
C ALA A 58 -13.04 -24.44 12.44
N GLN A 59 -12.01 -25.17 12.89
CA GLN A 59 -10.90 -24.62 13.66
C GLN A 59 -10.07 -23.63 12.83
N THR A 60 -9.73 -23.98 11.60
CA THR A 60 -9.02 -23.09 10.66
C THR A 60 -9.82 -21.82 10.38
N ARG A 61 -11.14 -21.94 10.18
CA ARG A 61 -12.01 -20.76 9.99
C ARG A 61 -12.01 -19.85 11.22
N ALA A 62 -12.14 -20.42 12.42
CA ALA A 62 -12.13 -19.65 13.66
C ALA A 62 -10.79 -18.96 13.89
N ALA A 63 -9.67 -19.63 13.59
CA ALA A 63 -8.34 -19.05 13.67
C ALA A 63 -8.19 -17.86 12.72
N TRP A 64 -8.53 -18.02 11.44
CA TRP A 64 -8.48 -16.91 10.47
C TRP A 64 -9.43 -15.76 10.83
N GLN A 65 -10.62 -16.05 11.35
CA GLN A 65 -11.54 -15.00 11.80
C GLN A 65 -11.00 -14.18 12.97
N ALA A 66 -10.24 -14.82 13.87
CA ALA A 66 -9.56 -14.12 14.95
C ALA A 66 -8.38 -13.30 14.40
N GLU A 67 -7.60 -13.88 13.48
CA GLU A 67 -6.42 -13.26 12.89
C GLU A 67 -6.75 -11.98 12.11
N ILE A 68 -7.71 -12.03 11.19
CA ILE A 68 -8.07 -10.88 10.32
C ILE A 68 -9.10 -9.94 10.96
N GLY A 69 -9.44 -10.18 12.23
CA GLY A 69 -10.49 -9.44 12.96
C GLY A 69 -10.01 -8.15 13.61
N THR A 70 -8.69 -7.91 13.64
CA THR A 70 -8.07 -6.76 14.31
C THR A 70 -7.18 -5.98 13.33
N PRO A 71 -7.21 -4.64 13.34
CA PRO A 71 -8.12 -3.77 14.11
C PRO A 71 -9.57 -3.89 13.61
N ASP A 72 -10.53 -3.57 14.48
CA ASP A 72 -11.94 -3.65 14.13
C ASP A 72 -12.34 -2.44 13.28
N ILE A 73 -12.69 -2.71 12.02
CA ILE A 73 -13.20 -1.74 11.06
C ILE A 73 -14.64 -2.10 10.74
N THR A 74 -15.52 -1.10 10.88
CA THR A 74 -16.93 -1.20 10.54
C THR A 74 -17.25 -0.24 9.41
N LEU A 75 -17.68 -0.80 8.28
CA LEU A 75 -18.25 -0.08 7.15
C LEU A 75 -19.62 -0.69 6.82
N PRO A 76 -20.56 0.12 6.31
CA PRO A 76 -21.88 -0.38 5.91
C PRO A 76 -21.83 -1.24 4.63
N ASP A 77 -20.78 -1.06 3.80
CA ASP A 77 -20.60 -1.83 2.58
C ASP A 77 -19.92 -3.19 2.84
N GLY A 78 -20.74 -4.25 2.87
CA GLY A 78 -20.26 -5.61 3.04
C GLY A 78 -19.36 -6.13 1.90
N PHE A 79 -19.46 -5.59 0.69
CA PHE A 79 -18.61 -5.98 -0.44
C PHE A 79 -17.19 -5.43 -0.27
N VAL A 80 -17.08 -4.16 0.14
CA VAL A 80 -15.81 -3.53 0.52
C VAL A 80 -15.16 -4.29 1.67
N MET A 81 -15.94 -4.63 2.71
CA MET A 81 -15.42 -5.34 3.89
C MET A 81 -14.98 -6.77 3.61
N ASN A 82 -15.64 -7.47 2.69
CA ASN A 82 -15.19 -8.79 2.25
C ASN A 82 -13.82 -8.71 1.56
N GLY A 83 -13.63 -7.70 0.69
CA GLY A 83 -12.33 -7.44 0.07
C GLY A 83 -11.24 -7.09 1.08
N TYR A 84 -11.58 -6.29 2.11
CA TYR A 84 -10.65 -5.88 3.15
C TYR A 84 -10.13 -7.09 3.94
N LYS A 85 -11.05 -7.94 4.42
CA LYS A 85 -10.71 -9.14 5.19
C LYS A 85 -9.97 -10.18 4.35
N ALA A 86 -10.36 -10.38 3.09
CA ALA A 86 -9.65 -11.28 2.18
C ALA A 86 -8.22 -10.79 1.91
N SER A 87 -8.04 -9.49 1.70
CA SER A 87 -6.74 -8.87 1.45
C SER A 87 -5.77 -9.03 2.62
N ILE A 88 -6.23 -8.86 3.87
CA ILE A 88 -5.40 -9.16 5.06
C ILE A 88 -4.96 -10.63 5.04
N GLY A 89 -5.86 -11.56 4.71
CA GLY A 89 -5.53 -12.97 4.58
C GLY A 89 -4.45 -13.23 3.52
N TYR A 90 -4.55 -12.59 2.34
CA TYR A 90 -3.55 -12.72 1.28
C TYR A 90 -2.19 -12.15 1.69
N LEU A 91 -2.16 -11.02 2.40
CA LEU A 91 -0.92 -10.45 2.94
C LEU A 91 -0.23 -11.41 3.89
N LEU A 92 -0.98 -11.98 4.84
CA LEU A 92 -0.41 -12.89 5.83
C LEU A 92 0.07 -14.21 5.22
N ILE A 93 -0.57 -14.67 4.13
CA ILE A 93 -0.13 -15.85 3.39
C ILE A 93 1.14 -15.58 2.59
N ALA A 94 1.36 -14.35 2.14
CA ALA A 94 2.53 -13.92 1.37
C ALA A 94 3.78 -13.69 2.23
N LEU A 95 3.73 -13.97 3.55
CA LEU A 95 4.86 -13.79 4.45
C LEU A 95 5.69 -15.06 4.58
N ASP A 96 6.96 -14.93 4.24
CA ASP A 96 8.01 -15.90 4.52
C ASP A 96 8.88 -15.43 5.71
N PRO A 97 9.73 -16.32 6.28
CA PRO A 97 10.55 -15.96 7.45
C PRO A 97 11.52 -14.78 7.22
N ASP A 98 11.93 -14.55 5.97
CA ASP A 98 12.80 -13.45 5.57
C ASP A 98 12.05 -12.20 5.11
N GLY A 99 10.71 -12.25 4.97
CA GLY A 99 9.85 -11.10 4.70
C GLY A 99 8.71 -11.41 3.72
N PRO A 100 7.99 -10.39 3.25
CA PRO A 100 6.91 -10.60 2.29
C PRO A 100 7.44 -10.92 0.89
N HIS A 101 6.90 -11.98 0.29
CA HIS A 101 7.11 -12.38 -1.10
C HIS A 101 5.82 -12.11 -1.88
N PRO A 102 5.77 -11.05 -2.70
CA PRO A 102 4.51 -10.49 -3.19
C PRO A 102 3.77 -11.38 -4.19
N GLY A 103 4.36 -12.48 -4.65
CA GLY A 103 3.73 -13.42 -5.56
C GLY A 103 4.29 -14.84 -5.46
N PRO A 104 3.46 -15.87 -5.69
CA PRO A 104 3.90 -17.27 -5.60
C PRO A 104 4.72 -17.78 -6.80
N LEU A 105 4.90 -16.98 -7.87
CA LEU A 105 5.58 -17.38 -9.11
C LEU A 105 6.72 -16.42 -9.48
N GLU A 106 6.41 -15.30 -10.13
CA GLU A 106 7.40 -14.40 -10.72
C GLU A 106 8.10 -13.56 -9.64
N HIS A 107 7.40 -13.28 -8.55
CA HIS A 107 7.85 -12.44 -7.46
C HIS A 107 8.05 -13.19 -6.13
N ASP A 108 8.41 -14.48 -6.19
CA ASP A 108 8.80 -15.27 -5.00
C ASP A 108 10.22 -14.92 -4.53
N ALA A 109 10.39 -13.66 -4.10
CA ALA A 109 11.64 -13.10 -3.60
C ALA A 109 11.35 -11.93 -2.65
N LEU A 110 12.35 -11.53 -1.87
CA LEU A 110 12.27 -10.36 -1.01
C LEU A 110 12.63 -9.10 -1.80
N TRP A 111 11.60 -8.34 -2.20
CA TRP A 111 11.73 -7.03 -2.83
C TRP A 111 11.64 -5.94 -1.77
N VAL A 112 12.63 -5.04 -1.70
CA VAL A 112 12.66 -3.96 -0.69
C VAL A 112 11.45 -3.04 -0.82
N ARG A 113 11.02 -2.78 -2.06
CA ARG A 113 9.82 -1.98 -2.37
C ARG A 113 8.55 -2.58 -1.80
N ASP A 114 8.28 -3.84 -2.12
CA ASP A 114 7.11 -4.55 -1.64
C ASP A 114 7.15 -4.71 -0.12
N ALA A 115 8.33 -4.98 0.45
CA ALA A 115 8.54 -5.05 1.89
C ALA A 115 8.26 -3.73 2.60
N ALA A 116 8.53 -2.58 1.97
CA ALA A 116 8.19 -1.27 2.53
C ALA A 116 6.68 -1.01 2.53
N PHE A 117 5.99 -1.23 1.40
CA PHE A 117 4.54 -1.01 1.31
C PHE A 117 3.73 -2.03 2.14
N ILE A 118 4.07 -3.32 2.05
CA ILE A 118 3.43 -4.37 2.84
C ILE A 118 3.75 -4.16 4.33
N GLY A 119 4.97 -3.74 4.65
CA GLY A 119 5.38 -3.39 6.01
C GLY A 119 4.55 -2.28 6.63
N GLU A 120 4.36 -1.17 5.91
CA GLU A 120 3.46 -0.10 6.34
C GLU A 120 2.05 -0.67 6.63
N THR A 121 1.50 -1.45 5.70
CA THR A 121 0.16 -2.05 5.91
C THR A 121 0.13 -2.90 7.18
N LEU A 122 1.13 -3.76 7.38
CA LEU A 122 1.24 -4.63 8.55
C LEU A 122 1.36 -3.84 9.86
N LEU A 123 2.16 -2.78 9.90
CA LEU A 123 2.26 -1.87 11.05
C LEU A 123 0.91 -1.21 11.36
N SER A 124 0.21 -0.76 10.33
CA SER A 124 -1.10 -0.14 10.45
C SER A 124 -2.18 -1.11 10.98
N LEU A 125 -1.96 -2.41 10.81
CA LEU A 125 -2.80 -3.50 11.34
C LEU A 125 -2.33 -4.00 12.71
N GLY A 126 -1.17 -3.56 13.20
CA GLY A 126 -0.60 -3.94 14.49
C GLY A 126 0.34 -5.15 14.45
N TYR A 127 0.73 -5.63 13.27
CA TYR A 127 1.68 -6.72 13.08
C TYR A 127 3.14 -6.26 13.24
N ASN A 128 3.43 -5.52 14.31
CA ASN A 128 4.72 -4.89 14.55
C ASN A 128 5.86 -5.91 14.66
N ASP A 129 5.61 -7.07 15.29
CA ASP A 129 6.63 -8.11 15.49
C ASP A 129 7.03 -8.74 14.15
N ILE A 130 6.07 -8.99 13.24
CA ILE A 130 6.34 -9.50 11.90
C ILE A 130 7.27 -8.54 11.15
N VAL A 131 6.96 -7.24 11.17
CA VAL A 131 7.75 -6.23 10.46
C VAL A 131 9.15 -6.13 11.04
N ALA A 132 9.28 -6.19 12.36
CA ALA A 132 10.58 -6.16 13.00
C ALA A 132 11.47 -7.36 12.66
N ASP A 133 10.87 -8.54 12.50
CA ASP A 133 11.61 -9.77 12.26
C ASP A 133 12.26 -9.79 10.87
N TYR A 134 11.64 -9.18 9.86
CA TYR A 134 12.18 -9.18 8.48
C TYR A 134 12.99 -7.94 8.10
N ILE A 135 12.86 -6.81 8.81
CA ILE A 135 13.70 -5.61 8.52
C ILE A 135 15.20 -5.96 8.41
N PRO A 136 15.79 -6.81 9.28
CA PRO A 136 17.18 -7.23 9.16
C PRO A 136 17.54 -7.93 7.83
N SER A 137 16.59 -8.63 7.21
CA SER A 137 16.79 -9.25 5.90
C SER A 137 17.04 -8.20 4.80
N LEU A 138 16.41 -7.03 4.89
CA LEU A 138 16.51 -5.96 3.89
C LEU A 138 17.90 -5.33 3.83
N PHE A 139 18.63 -5.29 4.95
CA PHE A 139 19.99 -4.77 5.02
C PHE A 139 21.05 -5.86 5.18
N ALA A 140 20.69 -7.15 5.13
CA ALA A 140 21.62 -8.26 5.27
C ALA A 140 22.74 -8.27 4.20
N TYR A 141 22.43 -7.73 3.02
CA TYR A 141 23.36 -7.61 1.90
C TYR A 141 23.75 -6.14 1.60
N GLN A 142 23.54 -5.23 2.56
CA GLN A 142 24.01 -3.86 2.42
C GLN A 142 25.54 -3.84 2.27
N ARG A 143 26.03 -3.16 1.23
CA ARG A 143 27.46 -3.03 0.96
C ARG A 143 28.12 -2.03 1.90
N GLU A 144 29.46 -2.07 1.96
CA GLU A 144 30.28 -1.16 2.77
C GLU A 144 30.09 0.32 2.38
N ASP A 145 29.79 0.61 1.11
CA ASP A 145 29.49 1.96 0.62
C ASP A 145 28.04 2.41 0.87
N GLY A 146 27.22 1.57 1.50
CA GLY A 146 25.84 1.87 1.87
C GLY A 146 24.79 1.44 0.85
N TYR A 147 25.19 0.90 -0.31
CA TYR A 147 24.24 0.36 -1.30
C TYR A 147 23.38 -0.75 -0.69
N VAL A 148 22.07 -0.63 -0.88
CA VAL A 148 21.05 -1.63 -0.51
C VAL A 148 20.58 -2.32 -1.80
N PRO A 149 20.75 -3.65 -1.95
CA PRO A 149 20.18 -4.37 -3.09
C PRO A 149 18.64 -4.32 -3.07
N ALA A 150 18.03 -4.09 -4.23
CA ALA A 150 16.58 -3.98 -4.33
C ALA A 150 15.84 -5.31 -4.18
N ILE A 151 16.50 -6.42 -4.55
CA ILE A 151 15.88 -7.75 -4.61
C ILE A 151 16.84 -8.78 -4.05
N ILE A 152 16.34 -9.62 -3.14
CA ILE A 152 17.09 -10.69 -2.50
C ILE A 152 16.38 -12.01 -2.80
N GLU A 153 17.08 -12.91 -3.50
CA GLU A 153 16.59 -14.24 -3.85
C GLU A 153 16.80 -15.23 -2.70
N PRO A 154 15.76 -15.99 -2.31
CA PRO A 154 15.86 -16.99 -1.26
C PRO A 154 16.97 -18.00 -1.55
N GLY A 155 17.96 -18.06 -0.64
CA GLY A 155 19.10 -18.97 -0.75
C GLY A 155 20.15 -18.63 -1.83
N HIS A 156 19.95 -17.56 -2.63
CA HIS A 156 20.86 -17.17 -3.72
C HIS A 156 21.47 -15.78 -3.53
N GLY A 157 20.89 -14.92 -2.68
CA GLY A 157 21.41 -13.59 -2.37
C GLY A 157 20.89 -12.51 -3.33
N PRO A 158 21.54 -11.34 -3.42
CA PRO A 158 21.01 -10.21 -4.16
C PRO A 158 21.00 -10.45 -5.67
N ARG A 159 19.91 -10.04 -6.34
CA ARG A 159 19.87 -9.96 -7.81
C ARG A 159 20.80 -8.83 -8.31
N PRO A 160 21.31 -8.92 -9.56
CA PRO A 160 22.18 -7.89 -10.12
C PRO A 160 21.43 -6.60 -10.53
N ASP A 161 20.10 -6.62 -10.48
CA ASP A 161 19.22 -5.50 -10.78
C ASP A 161 19.55 -4.28 -9.90
N VAL A 162 19.60 -3.12 -10.54
CA VAL A 162 19.96 -1.85 -9.92
C VAL A 162 18.73 -0.95 -9.90
N GLU A 163 18.15 -0.79 -8.72
CA GLU A 163 16.99 0.08 -8.47
C GLU A 163 17.37 1.02 -7.32
N TRP A 164 17.28 2.34 -7.55
CA TRP A 164 17.75 3.34 -6.59
C TRP A 164 16.68 3.77 -5.58
N ASP A 165 15.48 3.21 -5.66
CA ASP A 165 14.38 3.40 -4.71
C ASP A 165 14.59 2.62 -3.40
N ALA A 166 15.24 1.46 -3.45
CA ALA A 166 15.46 0.54 -2.32
C ALA A 166 16.09 1.19 -1.07
N GLN A 167 17.00 2.13 -1.28
CA GLN A 167 17.74 2.87 -0.27
C GLN A 167 16.77 3.74 0.53
N GLY A 168 15.88 4.45 -0.16
CA GLY A 168 14.86 5.27 0.47
C GLY A 168 13.78 4.44 1.15
N GLN A 169 13.39 3.33 0.53
CA GLN A 169 12.37 2.39 1.03
C GLN A 169 12.81 1.71 2.34
N LEU A 170 14.07 1.30 2.44
CA LEU A 170 14.64 0.77 3.69
C LEU A 170 14.53 1.78 4.83
N ILE A 171 14.97 3.03 4.58
CA ILE A 171 14.97 4.08 5.60
C ILE A 171 13.53 4.40 6.02
N PHE A 172 12.63 4.52 5.05
CA PHE A 172 11.20 4.75 5.29
C PHE A 172 10.59 3.67 6.18
N LEU A 173 10.79 2.38 5.88
CA LEU A 173 10.20 1.30 6.68
C LEU A 173 10.73 1.30 8.12
N ILE A 174 12.02 1.55 8.33
CA ILE A 174 12.60 1.69 9.67
C ILE A 174 11.98 2.87 10.42
N ALA A 175 11.79 4.00 9.74
CA ALA A 175 11.16 5.18 10.33
C ALA A 175 9.69 4.93 10.70
N ASP A 176 8.93 4.27 9.82
CA ASP A 176 7.53 3.96 10.09
C ASP A 176 7.38 2.91 11.20
N TYR A 177 8.28 1.91 11.26
CA TYR A 177 8.37 0.97 12.38
C TYR A 177 8.63 1.71 13.69
N TYR A 178 9.61 2.60 13.73
CA TYR A 178 9.94 3.37 14.93
C TYR A 178 8.77 4.26 15.37
N ARG A 179 8.08 4.90 14.43
CA ARG A 179 6.87 5.70 14.73
C ARG A 179 5.75 4.88 15.37
N HIS A 180 5.51 3.65 14.90
CA HIS A 180 4.45 2.79 15.43
C HIS A 180 4.80 2.16 16.78
N THR A 181 6.08 1.91 17.05
CA THR A 181 6.51 1.09 18.21
C THR A 181 7.21 1.88 19.31
N GLY A 182 7.87 2.98 18.95
CA GLY A 182 8.82 3.67 19.82
C GLY A 182 10.01 2.80 20.25
N ASP A 183 10.30 1.70 19.54
CA ASP A 183 11.39 0.78 19.89
C ASP A 183 12.76 1.42 19.60
N TYR A 184 13.22 2.18 20.59
CA TYR A 184 14.48 2.89 20.54
C TYR A 184 15.69 1.95 20.48
N ALA A 185 15.60 0.75 21.07
CA ALA A 185 16.73 -0.19 21.09
C ALA A 185 17.01 -0.72 19.68
N ARG A 186 15.96 -1.15 18.97
CA ARG A 186 16.07 -1.54 17.55
C ARG A 186 16.47 -0.38 16.66
N LEU A 187 15.92 0.82 16.90
CA LEU A 187 16.37 2.01 16.16
C LEU A 187 17.89 2.23 16.29
N VAL A 188 18.43 2.19 17.51
CA VAL A 188 19.88 2.35 17.72
C VAL A 188 20.69 1.27 17.02
N GLU A 189 20.19 0.03 16.99
CA GLU A 189 20.81 -1.08 16.27
C GLU A 189 20.81 -0.86 14.75
N TRP A 190 19.70 -0.39 14.19
CA TRP A 190 19.51 -0.26 12.74
C TRP A 190 20.00 1.07 12.17
N TYR A 191 20.17 2.11 13.00
CA TYR A 191 20.57 3.45 12.59
C TYR A 191 21.87 3.51 11.74
N PRO A 192 22.92 2.70 11.99
CA PRO A 192 24.09 2.66 11.11
C PRO A 192 23.74 2.31 9.66
N HIS A 193 22.77 1.42 9.43
CA HIS A 193 22.30 1.04 8.09
C HIS A 193 21.54 2.17 7.40
N VAL A 194 20.72 2.91 8.15
CA VAL A 194 20.03 4.13 7.69
C VAL A 194 21.04 5.18 7.23
N ARG A 195 22.03 5.48 8.07
CA ARG A 195 23.06 6.48 7.76
C ARG A 195 23.90 6.10 6.55
N ALA A 196 24.23 4.82 6.39
CA ALA A 196 24.98 4.32 5.24
C ALA A 196 24.16 4.43 3.94
N ALA A 197 22.88 4.03 3.95
CA ALA A 197 21.99 4.16 2.79
C ALA A 197 21.80 5.63 2.37
N ALA A 198 21.62 6.54 3.32
CA ALA A 198 21.55 7.98 3.05
C ALA A 198 22.84 8.52 2.42
N ALA A 199 24.01 8.09 2.90
CA ALA A 199 25.30 8.50 2.34
C ALA A 199 25.50 7.97 0.90
N PHE A 200 24.99 6.78 0.61
CA PHE A 200 25.00 6.23 -0.74
C PHE A 200 24.11 7.05 -1.69
N LEU A 201 22.91 7.45 -1.28
CA LEU A 201 22.04 8.34 -2.06
C LEU A 201 22.73 9.67 -2.42
N VAL A 202 23.46 10.26 -1.47
CA VAL A 202 24.25 11.48 -1.72
C VAL A 202 25.38 11.23 -2.71
N THR A 203 26.03 10.06 -2.63
CA THR A 203 27.07 9.66 -3.61
C THR A 203 26.49 9.56 -5.02
N LEU A 204 25.34 8.91 -5.19
CA LEU A 204 24.65 8.82 -6.49
C LEU A 204 24.35 10.20 -7.08
N ARG A 205 23.83 11.12 -6.27
CA ARG A 205 23.52 12.49 -6.71
C ARG A 205 24.77 13.27 -7.15
N GLN A 206 25.93 12.99 -6.57
CA GLN A 206 27.18 13.64 -6.98
C GLN A 206 27.61 13.24 -8.39
N GLU A 207 27.24 12.04 -8.87
CA GLU A 207 27.54 11.59 -10.23
C GLU A 207 26.90 12.48 -11.30
N THR A 208 25.74 13.08 -10.97
CA THR A 208 24.98 13.94 -11.88
C THR A 208 25.10 15.43 -11.56
N ALA A 209 25.91 15.82 -10.57
CA ALA A 209 25.99 17.22 -10.09
C ALA A 209 26.43 18.23 -11.17
N VAL A 210 27.17 17.78 -12.18
CA VAL A 210 27.65 18.61 -13.31
C VAL A 210 26.91 18.34 -14.62
N ASN A 211 25.82 17.56 -14.58
CA ASN A 211 25.01 17.25 -15.76
C ASN A 211 24.28 18.49 -16.33
N PRO A 212 23.70 18.38 -17.54
CA PRO A 212 22.75 19.35 -18.06
C PRO A 212 21.57 19.58 -17.11
N ALA A 213 20.87 20.71 -17.27
CA ALA A 213 19.77 21.09 -16.37
C ALA A 213 18.68 20.02 -16.22
N THR A 214 18.46 19.21 -17.26
CA THR A 214 17.46 18.13 -17.29
C THR A 214 17.80 16.93 -16.42
N THR A 215 19.04 16.78 -15.94
CA THR A 215 19.45 15.62 -15.12
C THR A 215 20.42 16.02 -14.01
N ARG A 216 20.53 17.31 -13.70
CA ARG A 216 21.51 17.81 -12.72
C ARG A 216 21.05 17.56 -11.29
N GLY A 217 21.81 16.74 -10.55
CA GLY A 217 21.62 16.54 -9.10
C GLY A 217 20.45 15.62 -8.71
N ILE A 218 19.79 15.02 -9.71
CA ILE A 218 18.88 13.88 -9.55
C ILE A 218 19.68 12.56 -9.61
N LEU A 219 19.07 11.43 -9.28
CA LEU A 219 19.73 10.13 -9.31
C LEU A 219 20.10 9.71 -10.74
N PRO A 220 21.22 8.99 -10.95
CA PRO A 220 21.63 8.53 -12.28
C PRO A 220 20.68 7.45 -12.82
N PRO A 221 20.80 7.09 -14.12
CA PRO A 221 19.98 6.03 -14.70
C PRO A 221 20.05 4.70 -13.96
N SER A 222 18.94 3.96 -13.97
CA SER A 222 18.79 2.68 -13.28
C SER A 222 17.64 1.89 -13.89
N LYS A 223 17.54 0.60 -13.56
CA LYS A 223 16.37 -0.21 -13.90
C LYS A 223 15.10 0.31 -13.19
N SER A 224 15.26 0.95 -12.03
CA SER A 224 14.19 1.40 -11.13
C SER A 224 13.21 0.27 -10.84
N ALA A 225 12.00 0.58 -10.41
CA ALA A 225 10.92 -0.39 -10.47
C ALA A 225 10.76 -0.87 -11.93
N GLU A 226 10.78 -2.19 -12.12
CA GLU A 226 10.92 -2.91 -13.39
C GLU A 226 9.89 -2.54 -14.46
N ASP A 227 8.83 -1.87 -14.04
CA ASP A 227 7.71 -1.46 -14.85
C ASP A 227 7.81 -0.05 -15.43
N LEU A 228 8.70 0.80 -14.91
CA LEU A 228 8.74 2.23 -15.26
C LEU A 228 9.51 2.52 -16.56
N GLY A 229 10.38 1.63 -16.99
CA GLY A 229 11.08 1.77 -18.26
C GLY A 229 12.44 1.07 -18.30
N PRO A 230 13.24 1.33 -19.33
CA PRO A 230 14.54 0.70 -19.52
C PRO A 230 15.63 1.29 -18.61
N GLU A 231 16.69 0.52 -18.37
CA GLU A 231 17.75 0.80 -17.39
C GLU A 231 18.62 2.03 -17.71
N GLU A 232 18.59 2.50 -18.96
CA GLU A 232 19.40 3.63 -19.41
C GLU A 232 18.73 5.00 -19.17
N ARG A 233 17.56 5.03 -18.51
CA ARG A 233 16.80 6.27 -18.24
C ARG A 233 16.84 6.67 -16.77
N HIS A 234 16.63 7.96 -16.52
CA HIS A 234 16.37 8.46 -15.17
C HIS A 234 14.87 8.30 -14.88
N HIS A 235 14.53 7.96 -13.64
CA HIS A 235 13.14 7.75 -13.20
C HIS A 235 12.87 8.59 -11.96
N TYR A 236 11.91 9.52 -12.05
CA TYR A 236 11.58 10.38 -10.90
C TYR A 236 11.02 9.60 -9.71
N TRP A 237 10.51 8.38 -9.93
CA TRP A 237 10.17 7.43 -8.87
C TRP A 237 11.30 7.23 -7.87
N ASP A 238 12.52 7.00 -8.36
CA ASP A 238 13.71 6.80 -7.54
C ASP A 238 14.03 8.09 -6.76
N ASP A 239 13.96 9.24 -7.42
CA ASP A 239 14.21 10.55 -6.80
C ASP A 239 13.21 10.85 -5.67
N PHE A 240 11.92 10.55 -5.87
CA PHE A 240 10.90 10.71 -4.84
C PHE A 240 11.19 9.84 -3.62
N TRP A 241 11.58 8.57 -3.84
CA TRP A 241 12.00 7.67 -2.75
C TRP A 241 13.26 8.14 -2.06
N ALA A 242 14.23 8.71 -2.79
CA ALA A 242 15.43 9.27 -2.18
C ALA A 242 15.13 10.52 -1.32
N VAL A 243 14.22 11.39 -1.75
CA VAL A 243 13.73 12.49 -0.88
C VAL A 243 13.08 11.91 0.37
N ALA A 244 12.16 10.94 0.21
CA ALA A 244 11.51 10.27 1.34
C ALA A 244 12.54 9.68 2.31
N GLY A 245 13.49 8.90 1.81
CA GLY A 245 14.54 8.29 2.60
C GLY A 245 15.41 9.29 3.35
N LEU A 246 15.77 10.41 2.73
CA LEU A 246 16.59 11.43 3.38
C LEU A 246 15.82 12.20 4.46
N GLU A 247 14.54 12.53 4.24
CA GLU A 247 13.72 13.19 5.27
C GLU A 247 13.40 12.25 6.44
N GLU A 248 13.10 10.99 6.14
CA GLU A 248 12.89 9.96 7.16
C GLU A 248 14.17 9.63 7.92
N GLY A 249 15.31 9.59 7.23
CA GLY A 249 16.62 9.45 7.84
C GLY A 249 16.97 10.60 8.78
N ALA A 250 16.60 11.84 8.41
CA ALA A 250 16.77 13.01 9.27
C ALA A 250 15.95 12.89 10.57
N PHE A 251 14.69 12.45 10.46
CA PHE A 251 13.84 12.14 11.61
C PHE A 251 14.47 11.08 12.54
N LEU A 252 14.98 9.99 11.97
CA LEU A 252 15.62 8.93 12.75
C LEU A 252 16.94 9.38 13.38
N ALA A 253 17.73 10.20 12.69
CA ALA A 253 18.97 10.78 13.20
C ALA A 253 18.71 11.70 14.40
N ASP A 254 17.67 12.53 14.33
CA ASP A 254 17.27 13.38 15.46
C ASP A 254 16.82 12.53 16.66
N ALA A 255 16.04 11.47 16.42
CA ALA A 255 15.57 10.56 17.46
C ALA A 255 16.72 9.89 18.25
N VAL A 256 17.84 9.55 17.60
CA VAL A 256 19.04 9.00 18.28
C VAL A 256 20.02 10.05 18.78
N GLY A 257 19.73 11.34 18.56
CA GLY A 257 20.55 12.47 19.00
C GLY A 257 21.73 12.82 18.07
N ASP A 258 21.80 12.26 16.87
CA ASP A 258 22.80 12.64 15.84
C ASP A 258 22.32 13.87 15.05
N THR A 259 22.30 15.01 15.73
CA THR A 259 21.79 16.28 15.20
C THR A 259 22.56 16.79 13.96
N ASP A 260 23.85 16.45 13.83
CA ASP A 260 24.66 16.79 12.65
C ASP A 260 24.20 15.97 11.43
N ALA A 261 23.99 14.66 11.61
CA ALA A 261 23.46 13.82 10.53
C ALA A 261 22.02 14.20 10.17
N ALA A 262 21.18 14.55 11.16
CA ALA A 262 19.81 15.02 10.91
C ALA A 262 19.81 16.28 10.03
N ALA A 263 20.60 17.30 10.38
CA ALA A 263 20.72 18.52 9.61
C ALA A 263 21.29 18.28 8.20
N TRP A 264 22.27 17.37 8.07
CA TRP A 264 22.84 17.00 6.78
C TRP A 264 21.80 16.31 5.88
N MET A 265 21.13 15.26 6.35
CA MET A 265 20.13 14.54 5.55
C MET A 265 18.97 15.46 5.14
N GLN A 266 18.52 16.34 6.04
CA GLN A 266 17.48 17.32 5.71
C GLN A 266 17.92 18.32 4.62
N ALA A 267 19.18 18.75 4.65
CA ALA A 267 19.74 19.63 3.61
C ALA A 267 19.84 18.91 2.26
N GLU A 268 20.30 17.66 2.25
CA GLU A 268 20.41 16.85 1.03
C GLU A 268 19.02 16.55 0.43
N ALA A 269 18.01 16.30 1.26
CA ALA A 269 16.63 16.14 0.83
C ALA A 269 16.09 17.42 0.16
N ALA A 270 16.35 18.59 0.78
CA ALA A 270 15.92 19.88 0.24
C ALA A 270 16.61 20.21 -1.10
N ASP A 271 17.91 19.91 -1.21
CA ASP A 271 18.67 20.08 -2.44
C ASP A 271 18.19 19.12 -3.54
N LEU A 272 17.90 17.85 -3.21
CA LEU A 272 17.33 16.89 -4.16
C LEU A 272 15.94 17.32 -4.62
N ARG A 273 15.05 17.73 -3.71
CA ARG A 273 13.72 18.25 -4.04
C ARG A 273 13.81 19.43 -5.01
N THR A 274 14.79 20.32 -4.80
CA THR A 274 15.04 21.47 -5.69
C THR A 274 15.54 21.03 -7.06
N ALA A 275 16.50 20.10 -7.11
CA ALA A 275 17.03 19.53 -8.35
C ALA A 275 15.95 18.80 -9.16
N LEU A 276 15.15 17.98 -8.48
CA LEU A 276 14.02 17.24 -9.05
C LEU A 276 12.99 18.20 -9.66
N ARG A 277 12.59 19.24 -8.92
CA ARG A 277 11.66 20.27 -9.42
C ARG A 277 12.22 20.96 -10.67
N ALA A 278 13.48 21.35 -10.65
CA ALA A 278 14.12 22.00 -11.80
C ALA A 278 14.21 21.07 -13.02
N SER A 279 14.48 19.78 -12.80
CA SER A 279 14.49 18.74 -13.82
C SER A 279 13.10 18.61 -14.46
N ILE A 280 12.05 18.43 -13.66
CA ILE A 280 10.66 18.34 -14.10
C ILE A 280 10.28 19.57 -14.95
N GLU A 281 10.55 20.77 -14.46
CA GLU A 281 10.24 22.01 -15.17
C GLU A 281 10.98 22.14 -16.51
N ALA A 282 12.17 21.53 -16.63
CA ALA A 282 12.93 21.51 -17.87
C ALA A 282 12.37 20.55 -18.93
N VAL A 283 11.54 19.57 -18.55
CA VAL A 283 11.08 18.49 -19.45
C VAL A 283 9.56 18.31 -19.55
N MET A 284 8.75 18.88 -18.65
CA MET A 284 7.28 18.71 -18.55
C MET A 284 6.45 19.14 -19.79
N GLY A 285 7.11 19.55 -20.87
CA GLY A 285 6.47 19.83 -22.15
C GLY A 285 5.63 21.12 -22.18
N PRO A 286 4.85 21.32 -23.26
CA PRO A 286 3.93 22.44 -23.39
C PRO A 286 2.66 22.26 -22.54
N ASP A 287 1.86 23.32 -22.40
CA ASP A 287 0.59 23.32 -21.67
C ASP A 287 -0.46 22.36 -22.28
N PRO A 288 -1.17 21.51 -21.51
CA PRO A 288 -1.03 21.29 -20.06
C PRO A 288 0.26 20.56 -19.71
N ALA A 289 1.13 21.23 -18.94
CA ALA A 289 2.35 20.64 -18.43
C ALA A 289 2.05 19.78 -17.20
N TYR A 290 2.58 18.56 -17.21
CA TYR A 290 2.46 17.56 -16.16
C TYR A 290 3.82 16.93 -15.84
N ILE A 291 3.94 16.27 -14.69
CA ILE A 291 5.17 15.58 -14.30
C ILE A 291 5.38 14.35 -15.21
N PRO A 292 6.49 14.24 -15.95
CA PRO A 292 6.76 13.05 -16.75
C PRO A 292 7.32 11.90 -15.90
N ASN A 293 7.52 10.72 -16.49
CA ASN A 293 8.13 9.58 -15.77
C ASN A 293 9.61 9.86 -15.47
N GLY A 294 10.27 10.54 -16.40
CA GLY A 294 11.63 11.05 -16.28
C GLY A 294 12.00 11.94 -17.47
N PRO A 295 13.22 12.49 -17.49
CA PRO A 295 13.73 13.33 -18.57
C PRO A 295 13.70 12.67 -19.95
N GLU A 296 13.89 11.35 -20.01
CA GLU A 296 13.87 10.57 -21.26
C GLU A 296 12.50 9.96 -21.60
N ASP A 297 11.50 10.08 -20.72
CA ASP A 297 10.15 9.52 -20.93
C ASP A 297 9.07 10.49 -20.45
N VAL A 298 8.56 11.28 -21.41
CA VAL A 298 7.62 12.37 -21.18
C VAL A 298 6.19 12.11 -21.61
N ASP A 299 5.90 10.91 -22.12
CA ASP A 299 4.60 10.59 -22.74
C ASP A 299 4.01 9.24 -22.31
N SER A 300 4.78 8.35 -21.68
CA SER A 300 4.28 7.02 -21.29
C SER A 300 3.39 7.07 -20.05
N SER A 301 2.44 6.14 -19.93
CA SER A 301 1.57 6.09 -18.75
C SER A 301 2.27 5.74 -17.45
N ALA A 302 3.53 5.26 -17.48
CA ALA A 302 4.33 4.94 -16.29
C ALA A 302 4.43 6.14 -15.35
N MET A 303 4.40 7.36 -15.88
CA MET A 303 4.49 8.58 -15.09
C MET A 303 3.40 8.72 -14.02
N ALA A 304 2.20 8.16 -14.26
CA ALA A 304 1.14 8.20 -13.27
C ALA A 304 1.59 7.47 -12.00
N ARG A 305 2.07 6.23 -12.16
CA ARG A 305 2.68 5.47 -11.06
C ARG A 305 4.00 6.08 -10.58
N GLY A 306 4.87 6.49 -11.49
CA GLY A 306 6.18 7.11 -11.22
C GLY A 306 6.11 8.38 -10.37
N THR A 307 4.98 9.09 -10.43
CA THR A 307 4.73 10.32 -9.67
C THR A 307 3.97 10.07 -8.36
N ALA A 308 3.42 8.88 -8.13
CA ALA A 308 2.64 8.59 -6.92
C ALA A 308 3.43 8.94 -5.64
N ASN A 309 4.74 8.66 -5.67
CA ASN A 309 5.59 8.92 -4.50
C ASN A 309 5.88 10.39 -4.20
N SER A 310 5.37 11.30 -5.02
CA SER A 310 5.43 12.74 -4.74
C SER A 310 4.52 13.18 -3.60
N LEU A 311 3.48 12.40 -3.30
CA LEU A 311 2.48 12.68 -2.27
C LEU A 311 2.54 11.70 -1.08
N TYR A 312 3.10 10.51 -1.28
CA TYR A 312 3.19 9.46 -0.28
C TYR A 312 4.41 8.56 -0.56
N PRO A 313 5.29 8.21 0.38
CA PRO A 313 5.11 8.24 1.84
C PRO A 313 5.35 9.58 2.51
N VAL A 314 6.15 10.45 1.89
CA VAL A 314 6.32 11.84 2.32
C VAL A 314 5.74 12.77 1.27
N THR A 315 5.28 13.93 1.72
CA THR A 315 4.79 14.99 0.84
C THR A 315 5.97 15.73 0.21
N VAL A 316 6.53 15.19 -0.87
CA VAL A 316 7.64 15.82 -1.61
C VAL A 316 7.19 17.14 -2.23
N PHE A 317 5.99 17.15 -2.81
CA PHE A 317 5.31 18.35 -3.29
C PHE A 317 3.94 18.49 -2.61
N ALA A 318 3.51 19.73 -2.36
CA ALA A 318 2.24 19.97 -1.71
C ALA A 318 1.08 19.43 -2.58
N PRO A 319 0.03 18.81 -1.99
CA PRO A 319 -1.17 18.39 -2.73
C PRO A 319 -1.89 19.57 -3.41
N THR A 320 -1.63 20.79 -2.96
CA THR A 320 -2.16 22.04 -3.52
C THR A 320 -1.24 22.67 -4.58
N ASP A 321 -0.08 22.08 -4.88
CA ASP A 321 0.79 22.55 -5.96
C ASP A 321 0.03 22.43 -7.29
N PRO A 322 -0.12 23.52 -8.06
CA PRO A 322 -0.82 23.49 -9.34
C PRO A 322 -0.26 22.47 -10.34
N LEU A 323 1.04 22.18 -10.31
CA LEU A 323 1.63 21.15 -11.16
C LEU A 323 1.18 19.76 -10.75
N ILE A 324 1.12 19.46 -9.44
CA ILE A 324 0.60 18.18 -8.94
C ILE A 324 -0.86 18.00 -9.34
N VAL A 325 -1.71 18.99 -9.05
CA VAL A 325 -3.14 18.92 -9.37
C VAL A 325 -3.36 18.68 -10.86
N ARG A 326 -2.69 19.45 -11.73
CA ARG A 326 -2.77 19.26 -13.19
C ARG A 326 -2.24 17.90 -13.63
N SER A 327 -1.15 17.41 -13.04
CA SER A 327 -0.55 16.13 -13.42
C SER A 327 -1.52 14.99 -13.16
N PHE A 328 -2.08 14.93 -11.95
CA PHE A 328 -3.07 13.90 -11.61
C PHE A 328 -4.37 14.05 -12.42
N ASP A 329 -4.81 15.27 -12.75
CA ASP A 329 -5.93 15.46 -13.69
C ASP A 329 -5.64 14.87 -15.08
N GLU A 330 -4.44 15.08 -15.62
CA GLU A 330 -4.02 14.51 -16.89
C GLU A 330 -3.88 12.98 -16.82
N TYR A 331 -3.31 12.45 -15.74
CA TYR A 331 -3.17 11.00 -15.53
C TYR A 331 -4.53 10.32 -15.51
N TYR A 332 -5.49 10.91 -14.78
CA TYR A 332 -6.86 10.46 -14.76
C TYR A 332 -7.46 10.45 -16.16
N ALA A 333 -7.41 11.60 -16.85
CA ALA A 333 -8.05 11.77 -18.15
C ALA A 333 -7.50 10.79 -19.21
N ARG A 334 -6.20 10.48 -19.18
CA ARG A 334 -5.53 9.67 -20.20
C ARG A 334 -5.55 8.17 -19.91
N TRP A 335 -5.36 7.77 -18.64
CA TRP A 335 -5.03 6.38 -18.34
C TRP A 335 -5.95 5.71 -17.31
N ILE A 336 -6.93 6.43 -16.77
CA ILE A 336 -7.89 5.87 -15.79
C ILE A 336 -9.33 6.02 -16.30
N ALA A 337 -9.73 7.24 -16.67
CA ALA A 337 -11.08 7.56 -17.13
C ALA A 337 -11.51 6.72 -18.35
N PRO A 338 -10.66 6.48 -19.38
CA PRO A 338 -11.04 5.67 -20.54
C PRO A 338 -11.37 4.21 -20.22
N TYR A 339 -10.90 3.73 -19.07
CA TYR A 339 -11.10 2.35 -18.59
C TYR A 339 -12.06 2.29 -17.39
N GLY A 340 -12.79 3.38 -17.13
CA GLY A 340 -13.82 3.43 -16.11
C GLY A 340 -13.30 3.26 -14.68
N GLY A 341 -12.03 3.62 -14.41
CA GLY A 341 -11.37 3.45 -13.11
C GLY A 341 -10.19 2.49 -13.12
N GLY A 342 -10.04 1.67 -14.17
CA GLY A 342 -8.85 0.83 -14.34
C GLY A 342 -7.65 1.65 -14.81
N TYR A 343 -6.53 1.56 -14.11
CA TYR A 343 -5.31 2.23 -14.55
C TYR A 343 -4.60 1.42 -15.65
N GLN A 344 -4.41 2.02 -16.83
CA GLN A 344 -3.65 1.42 -17.92
C GLN A 344 -2.16 1.75 -17.83
N HIS A 345 -1.33 0.71 -17.68
CA HIS A 345 0.13 0.82 -17.67
C HIS A 345 0.75 0.88 -19.07
N ILE A 346 2.06 1.15 -19.15
CA ILE A 346 2.78 1.39 -20.42
C ILE A 346 2.71 0.23 -21.41
N TYR A 347 2.48 -0.98 -20.91
CA TYR A 347 2.33 -2.20 -21.71
C TYR A 347 0.87 -2.45 -22.16
N GLY A 348 -0.01 -1.48 -21.96
CA GLY A 348 -1.42 -1.52 -22.37
C GLY A 348 -2.31 -2.40 -21.50
N GLN A 349 -1.77 -3.09 -20.49
CA GLN A 349 -2.54 -3.86 -19.51
C GLN A 349 -3.08 -2.96 -18.40
N LEU A 350 -4.15 -3.41 -17.74
CA LEU A 350 -4.69 -2.74 -16.56
C LEU A 350 -4.00 -3.27 -15.31
N TRP A 351 -3.54 -2.37 -14.44
CA TRP A 351 -2.74 -2.69 -13.25
C TRP A 351 -3.53 -2.35 -11.99
N PRO A 352 -4.22 -3.33 -11.36
CA PRO A 352 -5.07 -3.08 -10.20
C PRO A 352 -4.32 -2.45 -9.03
N TYR A 353 -3.11 -2.93 -8.74
CA TYR A 353 -2.31 -2.41 -7.63
C TYR A 353 -1.85 -0.97 -7.90
N GLY A 354 -1.42 -0.66 -9.13
CA GLY A 354 -1.04 0.71 -9.52
C GLY A 354 -2.24 1.67 -9.47
N GLY A 355 -3.42 1.21 -9.87
CA GLY A 355 -4.67 1.96 -9.69
C GLY A 355 -4.95 2.25 -8.21
N LEU A 356 -4.88 1.24 -7.35
CA LEU A 356 -5.08 1.40 -5.89
C LEU A 356 -4.05 2.36 -5.27
N GLY A 357 -2.78 2.33 -5.72
CA GLY A 357 -1.76 3.32 -5.34
C GLY A 357 -2.20 4.74 -5.69
N LEU A 358 -2.59 4.97 -6.95
CA LEU A 358 -3.11 6.27 -7.41
C LEU A 358 -4.36 6.71 -6.64
N ALA A 359 -5.23 5.77 -6.27
CA ALA A 359 -6.41 6.08 -5.48
C ALA A 359 -6.04 6.70 -4.12
N ARG A 360 -4.96 6.26 -3.47
CA ARG A 360 -4.44 6.85 -2.23
C ARG A 360 -3.98 8.30 -2.42
N ASP A 361 -3.41 8.62 -3.57
CA ASP A 361 -3.03 10.00 -3.92
C ASP A 361 -4.26 10.86 -4.15
N TYR A 362 -5.29 10.33 -4.83
CA TYR A 362 -6.56 11.05 -5.00
C TYR A 362 -7.30 11.30 -3.68
N VAL A 363 -7.11 10.47 -2.64
CA VAL A 363 -7.56 10.82 -1.27
C VAL A 363 -6.88 12.11 -0.81
N ARG A 364 -5.55 12.21 -0.92
CA ARG A 364 -4.74 13.38 -0.49
C ARG A 364 -5.07 14.65 -1.29
N LEU A 365 -5.45 14.48 -2.56
CA LEU A 365 -5.89 15.58 -3.43
C LEU A 365 -7.35 15.99 -3.17
N GLY A 366 -8.11 15.26 -2.36
CA GLY A 366 -9.54 15.49 -2.13
C GLY A 366 -10.41 15.19 -3.36
N ARG A 367 -9.94 14.32 -4.26
CA ARG A 367 -10.63 13.89 -5.49
C ARG A 367 -11.36 12.57 -5.27
N HIS A 368 -12.37 12.64 -4.40
CA HIS A 368 -13.12 11.46 -3.97
C HIS A 368 -13.90 10.82 -5.13
N ASP A 369 -14.27 11.61 -6.13
CA ASP A 369 -14.86 11.14 -7.39
C ASP A 369 -13.97 10.11 -8.11
N ILE A 370 -12.67 10.40 -8.22
CA ILE A 370 -11.71 9.51 -8.88
C ILE A 370 -11.36 8.32 -7.98
N LEU A 371 -11.11 8.57 -6.70
CA LEU A 371 -10.90 7.54 -5.68
C LEU A 371 -11.98 6.45 -5.75
N HIS A 372 -13.26 6.84 -5.68
CA HIS A 372 -14.38 5.89 -5.66
C HIS A 372 -14.55 5.19 -7.01
N GLN A 373 -14.21 5.86 -8.11
CA GLN A 373 -14.21 5.21 -9.42
C GLN A 373 -13.16 4.09 -9.51
N ILE A 374 -11.93 4.34 -9.04
CA ILE A 374 -10.87 3.33 -9.02
C ILE A 374 -11.24 2.19 -8.06
N LEU A 375 -11.67 2.50 -6.83
CA LEU A 375 -12.08 1.49 -5.85
C LEU A 375 -13.21 0.61 -6.39
N GLY A 376 -14.23 1.23 -6.99
CA GLY A 376 -15.35 0.54 -7.62
C GLY A 376 -14.88 -0.38 -8.75
N TRP A 377 -14.02 0.12 -9.64
CA TRP A 377 -13.45 -0.69 -10.72
C TRP A 377 -12.70 -1.90 -10.17
N THR A 378 -11.82 -1.71 -9.18
CA THR A 378 -11.01 -2.79 -8.59
C THR A 378 -11.92 -3.87 -7.99
N LEU A 379 -12.93 -3.47 -7.22
CA LEU A 379 -13.89 -4.38 -6.58
C LEU A 379 -14.69 -5.21 -7.57
N THR A 380 -15.09 -4.62 -8.71
CA THR A 380 -15.83 -5.33 -9.76
C THR A 380 -14.96 -6.12 -10.74
N ASN A 381 -13.64 -5.89 -10.75
CA ASN A 381 -12.67 -6.54 -11.65
C ASN A 381 -11.68 -7.42 -10.88
N GLN A 382 -12.20 -8.25 -9.98
CA GLN A 382 -11.42 -9.34 -9.37
C GLN A 382 -10.97 -10.30 -10.47
N THR A 383 -9.69 -10.67 -10.50
CA THR A 383 -9.18 -11.59 -11.53
C THR A 383 -9.82 -12.98 -11.41
N LEU A 384 -10.16 -13.39 -10.19
CA LEU A 384 -11.05 -14.51 -9.92
C LEU A 384 -12.28 -14.00 -9.15
N PRO A 385 -13.50 -14.04 -9.73
CA PRO A 385 -14.70 -13.53 -9.08
C PRO A 385 -15.02 -14.23 -7.75
N GLY A 386 -15.26 -13.44 -6.71
CA GLY A 386 -15.73 -13.90 -5.40
C GLY A 386 -14.62 -14.27 -4.41
N VAL A 387 -13.35 -14.18 -4.81
CA VAL A 387 -12.22 -14.40 -3.89
C VAL A 387 -11.51 -13.10 -3.48
N PHE A 388 -11.83 -11.96 -4.11
CA PHE A 388 -11.18 -10.67 -3.84
C PHE A 388 -9.65 -10.71 -4.01
N ALA A 389 -9.19 -11.43 -5.03
CA ALA A 389 -7.80 -11.48 -5.45
C ALA A 389 -7.64 -10.78 -6.80
N TRP A 390 -6.53 -10.06 -6.93
CA TRP A 390 -6.15 -9.35 -8.15
C TRP A 390 -4.79 -9.82 -8.62
N ALA A 391 -4.66 -9.96 -9.93
CA ALA A 391 -3.39 -10.07 -10.59
C ALA A 391 -2.64 -8.74 -10.56
N GLU A 392 -1.32 -8.80 -10.72
CA GLU A 392 -0.53 -7.62 -11.04
C GLU A 392 -1.00 -6.98 -12.35
N GLN A 393 -1.17 -7.80 -13.41
CA GLN A 393 -1.57 -7.34 -14.74
C GLN A 393 -2.82 -8.06 -15.24
N VAL A 394 -3.79 -7.27 -15.71
CA VAL A 394 -5.07 -7.74 -16.22
C VAL A 394 -5.28 -7.26 -17.65
N ASN A 395 -5.76 -8.17 -18.50
CA ASN A 395 -6.06 -7.85 -19.89
C ASN A 395 -7.29 -6.92 -20.00
N PRO A 396 -7.18 -5.74 -20.65
CA PRO A 396 -8.28 -4.78 -20.72
C PRO A 396 -9.50 -5.29 -21.50
N ALA A 397 -9.33 -6.26 -22.40
CA ALA A 397 -10.42 -6.79 -23.22
C ALA A 397 -11.16 -7.96 -22.54
N THR A 398 -10.47 -8.75 -21.72
CA THR A 398 -11.05 -9.98 -21.12
C THR A 398 -11.22 -9.90 -19.61
N GLY A 399 -10.54 -8.99 -18.91
CA GLY A 399 -10.48 -8.96 -17.45
C GLY A 399 -9.68 -10.12 -16.83
N GLY A 400 -9.01 -10.94 -17.65
CA GLY A 400 -8.23 -12.09 -17.20
C GLY A 400 -6.78 -11.76 -16.87
N PHE A 401 -6.14 -12.61 -16.07
CA PHE A 401 -4.71 -12.58 -15.77
C PHE A 401 -3.88 -12.52 -17.06
N SER A 402 -2.98 -11.55 -17.17
CA SER A 402 -2.12 -11.37 -18.35
C SER A 402 -0.61 -11.37 -18.07
N GLY A 403 -0.20 -11.27 -16.80
CA GLY A 403 1.20 -11.26 -16.39
C GLY A 403 1.36 -11.00 -14.89
N GLY A 404 2.55 -11.30 -14.37
CA GLY A 404 2.89 -11.11 -12.96
C GLY A 404 2.41 -12.25 -12.08
N ASP A 405 1.88 -11.89 -10.91
CA ASP A 405 1.38 -12.85 -9.92
C ASP A 405 -0.10 -12.66 -9.57
N MET A 406 -0.75 -13.73 -9.10
CA MET A 406 -2.10 -13.72 -8.56
C MET A 406 -2.25 -14.77 -7.45
N PRO A 407 -2.69 -14.41 -6.23
CA PRO A 407 -2.89 -13.03 -5.76
C PRO A 407 -1.57 -12.25 -5.71
N HIS A 408 -1.61 -10.98 -6.09
CA HIS A 408 -0.48 -10.07 -5.92
C HIS A 408 -0.58 -9.40 -4.53
N ALA A 409 0.36 -9.67 -3.63
CA ALA A 409 0.27 -9.21 -2.24
C ALA A 409 0.31 -7.69 -2.12
N TRP A 410 1.07 -6.99 -2.99
CA TRP A 410 1.07 -5.53 -2.99
C TRP A 410 -0.29 -4.95 -3.45
N ALA A 411 -1.06 -5.66 -4.28
CA ALA A 411 -2.45 -5.25 -4.57
C ALA A 411 -3.32 -5.35 -3.30
N ALA A 412 -3.17 -6.43 -2.54
CA ALA A 412 -3.86 -6.62 -1.27
C ALA A 412 -3.46 -5.55 -0.23
N SER A 413 -2.17 -5.23 -0.13
CA SER A 413 -1.64 -4.16 0.74
C SER A 413 -2.22 -2.81 0.36
N SER A 414 -2.17 -2.46 -0.92
CA SER A 414 -2.71 -1.20 -1.42
C SER A 414 -4.22 -1.08 -1.16
N TYR A 415 -4.98 -2.18 -1.29
CA TYR A 415 -6.41 -2.19 -0.98
C TYR A 415 -6.67 -1.96 0.51
N VAL A 416 -6.00 -2.70 1.39
CA VAL A 416 -6.13 -2.55 2.85
C VAL A 416 -5.76 -1.14 3.29
N THR A 417 -4.61 -0.63 2.84
CA THR A 417 -4.15 0.71 3.17
C THR A 417 -5.11 1.77 2.64
N LEU A 418 -5.65 1.63 1.42
CA LEU A 418 -6.63 2.57 0.88
C LEU A 418 -7.89 2.64 1.75
N ILE A 419 -8.49 1.49 2.10
CA ILE A 419 -9.69 1.46 2.96
C ILE A 419 -9.39 2.08 4.33
N ARG A 420 -8.20 1.83 4.87
CA ARG A 420 -7.76 2.43 6.11
C ARG A 420 -7.61 3.96 5.98
N GLU A 421 -6.94 4.45 4.95
CA GLU A 421 -6.73 5.88 4.71
C GLU A 421 -8.03 6.63 4.40
N MET A 422 -9.05 5.95 3.85
CA MET A 422 -10.39 6.52 3.75
C MET A 422 -10.99 6.84 5.12
N LEU A 423 -10.59 6.15 6.19
CA LEU A 423 -11.10 6.30 7.55
C LEU A 423 -10.17 7.09 8.47
N LEU A 424 -8.86 6.87 8.33
CA LEU A 424 -7.79 7.39 9.17
C LEU A 424 -6.57 7.66 8.29
N LEU A 425 -6.40 8.91 7.89
CA LEU A 425 -5.25 9.36 7.10
C LEU A 425 -4.31 10.17 7.99
N ARG A 426 -3.03 9.75 8.07
CA ARG A 426 -1.99 10.57 8.72
C ARG A 426 -1.58 11.70 7.79
N ASP A 427 -1.57 12.93 8.30
CA ASP A 427 -0.97 14.08 7.63
C ASP A 427 -0.15 14.90 8.63
N GLY A 428 1.18 14.75 8.58
CA GLY A 428 2.09 15.31 9.57
C GLY A 428 1.71 14.88 10.99
N ASP A 429 1.54 15.86 11.87
CA ASP A 429 1.17 15.69 13.28
C ASP A 429 -0.35 15.66 13.53
N ALA A 430 -1.16 15.55 12.48
CA ALA A 430 -2.61 15.44 12.55
C ALA A 430 -3.12 14.08 12.03
N LEU A 431 -4.29 13.68 12.52
CA LEU A 431 -5.07 12.57 11.96
C LEU A 431 -6.33 13.11 11.28
N GLU A 432 -6.43 12.85 9.99
CA GLU A 432 -7.62 13.13 9.20
C GLU A 432 -8.59 11.94 9.25
N LEU A 433 -9.81 12.24 9.67
CA LEU A 433 -10.88 11.26 9.86
C LEU A 433 -11.75 11.22 8.61
N PHE A 434 -12.18 10.03 8.22
CA PHE A 434 -13.20 9.80 7.19
C PHE A 434 -12.94 10.51 5.86
N ALA A 435 -11.66 10.68 5.50
CA ALA A 435 -11.20 11.43 4.32
C ALA A 435 -11.86 10.93 3.02
N GLY A 436 -12.04 9.62 2.89
CA GLY A 436 -12.59 9.00 1.67
C GLY A 436 -13.99 8.40 1.83
N VAL A 437 -14.69 8.67 2.93
CA VAL A 437 -16.01 8.06 3.19
C VAL A 437 -17.09 8.71 2.31
N PRO A 438 -17.82 7.93 1.47
CA PRO A 438 -18.92 8.47 0.69
C PRO A 438 -20.10 8.85 1.60
N GLY A 439 -20.84 9.90 1.21
CA GLY A 439 -21.99 10.38 1.97
C GLY A 439 -23.05 9.30 2.23
N SER A 440 -23.24 8.37 1.29
CA SER A 440 -24.19 7.24 1.44
C SER A 440 -23.87 6.32 2.61
N TRP A 441 -22.62 6.27 3.09
CA TRP A 441 -22.24 5.49 4.28
C TRP A 441 -22.57 6.20 5.59
N LEU A 442 -22.97 7.46 5.51
CA LEU A 442 -23.33 8.30 6.65
C LEU A 442 -24.86 8.49 6.74
N GLU A 443 -25.67 7.70 6.03
CA GLU A 443 -27.12 7.74 6.15
C GLU A 443 -27.62 7.21 7.50
N ALA A 444 -28.87 7.55 7.84
CA ALA A 444 -29.50 7.13 9.07
C ALA A 444 -29.47 5.62 9.26
N GLY A 445 -28.91 5.16 10.38
CA GLY A 445 -28.78 3.74 10.72
C GLY A 445 -27.48 3.09 10.27
N GLU A 446 -26.71 3.72 9.38
CA GLU A 446 -25.38 3.25 9.01
C GLU A 446 -24.33 3.67 10.05
N VAL A 447 -23.27 2.87 10.14
CA VAL A 447 -22.14 3.11 11.04
C VAL A 447 -20.85 2.96 10.25
N VAL A 448 -20.04 4.02 10.31
CA VAL A 448 -18.65 4.00 9.87
C VAL A 448 -17.77 4.17 11.09
N GLY A 449 -16.79 3.28 11.26
CA GLY A 449 -15.87 3.41 12.37
C GLY A 449 -14.69 2.46 12.36
N VAL A 450 -13.76 2.79 13.24
CA VAL A 450 -12.52 2.09 13.54
C VAL A 450 -12.39 2.02 15.05
N THR A 451 -12.02 0.86 15.58
CA THR A 451 -11.83 0.64 17.03
C THR A 451 -10.41 0.14 17.28
N ASP A 452 -9.73 0.80 18.22
CA ASP A 452 -8.35 0.52 18.63
C ASP A 452 -7.36 0.35 17.45
N ALA A 453 -7.57 1.15 16.40
CA ALA A 453 -6.77 1.09 15.18
C ALA A 453 -5.37 1.67 15.43
N PRO A 454 -4.27 0.94 15.16
CA PRO A 454 -2.91 1.41 15.42
C PRO A 454 -2.51 2.68 14.65
N THR A 455 -1.94 3.67 15.32
CA THR A 455 -1.32 4.82 14.66
C THR A 455 -0.01 5.18 15.35
N PRO A 456 0.87 5.96 14.72
CA PRO A 456 2.03 6.55 15.39
C PRO A 456 1.70 7.36 16.65
N PHE A 457 0.46 7.85 16.79
CA PHE A 457 0.00 8.62 17.95
C PHE A 457 -0.71 7.76 19.00
N GLY A 458 -0.61 6.43 18.89
CA GLY A 458 -1.33 5.45 19.69
C GLY A 458 -2.59 4.89 19.00
N PRO A 459 -3.25 3.90 19.60
CA PRO A 459 -4.47 3.32 19.04
C PRO A 459 -5.62 4.35 19.05
N VAL A 460 -6.34 4.46 17.94
CA VAL A 460 -7.49 5.38 17.79
C VAL A 460 -8.79 4.62 17.66
N THR A 461 -9.81 5.10 18.37
CA THR A 461 -11.20 4.74 18.12
C THR A 461 -11.95 5.95 17.59
N ALA A 462 -12.52 5.85 16.38
CA ALA A 462 -13.32 6.88 15.75
C ALA A 462 -14.59 6.24 15.15
N VAL A 463 -15.77 6.65 15.62
CA VAL A 463 -17.05 6.02 15.24
C VAL A 463 -18.10 7.09 14.95
N THR A 464 -18.90 6.87 13.92
CA THR A 464 -20.04 7.71 13.55
C THR A 464 -21.36 7.12 14.02
N HIS A 465 -22.29 8.01 14.38
CA HIS A 465 -23.70 7.69 14.57
C HIS A 465 -24.53 8.72 13.82
N SER A 466 -25.36 8.25 12.89
CA SER A 466 -26.07 9.13 11.96
C SER A 466 -27.58 9.01 12.08
N THR A 467 -28.23 10.16 11.95
CA THR A 467 -29.67 10.31 11.67
C THR A 467 -29.90 11.03 10.33
N LEU A 468 -28.86 11.13 9.50
CA LEU A 468 -28.89 11.90 8.27
C LEU A 468 -29.79 11.28 7.21
N THR A 469 -30.53 12.14 6.51
CA THR A 469 -30.97 11.87 5.14
C THR A 469 -29.98 12.56 4.21
N VAL A 470 -29.30 11.77 3.38
CA VAL A 470 -28.29 12.27 2.45
C VAL A 470 -28.91 12.44 1.06
N SER A 471 -28.65 13.58 0.43
CA SER A 471 -29.00 13.84 -0.96
C SER A 471 -27.91 14.69 -1.61
N ASP A 472 -27.92 14.77 -2.93
CA ASP A 472 -26.97 15.59 -3.70
C ASP A 472 -27.16 17.10 -3.41
N GLU A 473 -28.36 17.53 -3.03
CA GLU A 473 -28.70 18.94 -2.82
C GLU A 473 -28.40 19.42 -1.39
N ALA A 474 -28.78 18.63 -0.39
CA ALA A 474 -28.58 18.95 1.02
C ALA A 474 -28.63 17.71 1.92
N TRP A 475 -27.88 17.77 3.01
CA TRP A 475 -28.00 16.80 4.10
C TRP A 475 -28.99 17.33 5.14
N GLN A 476 -29.75 16.44 5.79
CA GLN A 476 -30.69 16.81 6.86
C GLN A 476 -30.59 15.84 8.02
N GLY A 477 -30.51 16.35 9.25
CA GLY A 477 -30.40 15.56 10.47
C GLY A 477 -29.10 15.80 11.22
N ASP A 478 -28.78 14.91 12.15
CA ASP A 478 -27.57 14.99 12.98
C ASP A 478 -26.59 13.86 12.66
N LEU A 479 -25.31 14.19 12.61
CA LEU A 479 -24.19 13.26 12.58
C LEU A 479 -23.33 13.46 13.82
N THR A 480 -23.25 12.44 14.66
CA THR A 480 -22.36 12.42 15.83
C THR A 480 -21.10 11.62 15.51
N ILE A 481 -19.95 12.14 15.89
CA ILE A 481 -18.63 11.51 15.77
C ILE A 481 -18.06 11.38 17.18
N SER A 482 -17.64 10.18 17.57
CA SER A 482 -16.90 9.94 18.81
C SER A 482 -15.46 9.57 18.47
N VAL A 483 -14.49 10.30 19.02
CA VAL A 483 -13.05 10.07 18.80
C VAL A 483 -12.32 9.95 20.14
N SER A 484 -11.46 8.95 20.29
CA SER A 484 -10.70 8.72 21.52
C SER A 484 -9.44 7.86 21.28
N GLY A 485 -8.56 7.77 22.29
CA GLY A 485 -7.36 6.95 22.26
C GLY A 485 -6.12 7.76 21.87
N ALA A 486 -5.82 7.81 20.58
CA ALA A 486 -4.66 8.51 20.02
C ALA A 486 -4.62 10.00 20.38
N GLN A 487 -3.41 10.56 20.46
CA GLN A 487 -3.18 11.98 20.78
C GLN A 487 -2.28 12.66 19.73
N PRO A 488 -2.77 12.85 18.49
CA PRO A 488 -2.04 13.60 17.47
C PRO A 488 -1.76 15.04 17.96
N PRO A 489 -0.52 15.55 17.88
CA PRO A 489 -0.19 16.90 18.38
C PRO A 489 -1.04 18.02 17.77
N ASP A 490 -1.33 17.95 16.46
CA ASP A 490 -2.18 18.91 15.74
C ASP A 490 -3.68 18.53 15.77
N GLY A 491 -4.03 17.53 16.58
CA GLY A 491 -5.40 17.10 16.79
C GLY A 491 -5.96 16.27 15.63
N PHE A 492 -7.28 16.14 15.64
CA PHE A 492 -8.01 15.46 14.57
C PHE A 492 -8.65 16.48 13.65
N ARG A 493 -8.82 16.10 12.39
CA ARG A 493 -9.51 16.93 11.41
C ARG A 493 -10.37 16.11 10.47
N TRP A 494 -11.37 16.73 9.86
CA TRP A 494 -12.15 16.10 8.80
C TRP A 494 -12.59 17.17 7.80
N ARG A 495 -12.28 16.99 6.52
CA ARG A 495 -12.83 17.81 5.45
C ARG A 495 -14.28 17.38 5.19
N LEU A 496 -15.23 18.17 5.68
CA LEU A 496 -16.64 17.83 5.60
C LEU A 496 -17.15 17.91 4.16
N PRO A 497 -17.90 16.90 3.67
CA PRO A 497 -18.49 16.90 2.33
C PRO A 497 -19.61 17.95 2.19
N GLN A 498 -20.27 18.31 3.30
CA GLN A 498 -21.26 19.37 3.40
C GLN A 498 -21.02 20.16 4.68
N LEU A 499 -21.27 21.48 4.64
CA LEU A 499 -21.12 22.31 5.83
C LEU A 499 -22.36 22.17 6.74
N PRO A 500 -22.18 21.90 8.05
CA PRO A 500 -23.30 21.83 8.98
C PRO A 500 -23.82 23.23 9.31
N THR A 501 -25.08 23.30 9.72
CA THR A 501 -25.69 24.54 10.25
C THR A 501 -25.15 24.87 11.64
N THR A 502 -24.95 23.84 12.49
CA THR A 502 -24.37 24.00 13.82
C THR A 502 -23.40 22.87 14.15
N ILE A 503 -22.41 23.18 14.98
CA ILE A 503 -21.48 22.23 15.56
C ILE A 503 -21.57 22.31 17.09
N ASP A 504 -21.54 21.17 17.76
CA ASP A 504 -21.41 21.08 19.22
C ASP A 504 -20.34 20.04 19.56
N GLY A 505 -19.44 20.33 20.49
CA GLY A 505 -18.29 19.47 20.76
C GLY A 505 -17.40 19.98 21.90
N PRO A 506 -16.33 19.26 22.24
CA PRO A 506 -15.41 19.65 23.30
C PRO A 506 -14.72 21.00 23.00
N PRO A 507 -14.22 21.71 24.03
CA PRO A 507 -13.46 22.94 23.85
C PRO A 507 -12.32 22.76 22.83
N GLY A 508 -12.22 23.70 21.87
CA GLY A 508 -11.29 23.62 20.75
C GLY A 508 -11.91 23.12 19.44
N THR A 509 -13.12 22.55 19.49
CA THR A 509 -13.86 22.16 18.27
C THR A 509 -14.32 23.39 17.50
N HIS A 510 -13.95 23.48 16.21
CA HIS A 510 -14.35 24.57 15.33
C HIS A 510 -14.30 24.17 13.85
N LEU A 511 -14.89 25.00 12.99
CA LEU A 511 -14.73 24.92 11.53
C LEU A 511 -13.69 25.94 11.04
N ASP A 512 -12.81 25.48 10.17
CA ASP A 512 -11.89 26.30 9.37
C ASP A 512 -12.19 26.04 7.88
N GLY A 513 -13.08 26.87 7.31
CA GLY A 513 -13.69 26.59 6.01
C GLY A 513 -14.49 25.29 6.05
N ALA A 514 -14.09 24.30 5.23
CA ALA A 514 -14.69 22.96 5.22
C ALA A 514 -14.05 21.98 6.22
N TRP A 515 -13.00 22.39 6.93
CA TRP A 515 -12.30 21.54 7.88
C TRP A 515 -12.95 21.62 9.26
N LEU A 516 -13.50 20.51 9.73
CA LEU A 516 -13.76 20.30 11.15
C LEU A 516 -12.43 20.05 11.85
N ARG A 517 -12.16 20.77 12.93
CA ARG A 517 -10.99 20.60 13.80
C ARG A 517 -11.44 20.14 15.18
N LEU A 518 -10.76 19.12 15.72
CA LEU A 518 -10.97 18.60 17.08
C LEU A 518 -9.63 18.65 17.84
N PRO A 519 -9.67 18.81 19.18
CA PRO A 519 -8.45 18.82 19.98
C PRO A 519 -7.75 17.45 20.00
N PRO A 520 -6.45 17.39 20.38
CA PRO A 520 -5.69 16.14 20.53
C PRO A 520 -6.34 15.10 21.46
N SER A 521 -7.15 15.52 22.42
CA SER A 521 -7.88 14.60 23.29
C SER A 521 -9.06 13.88 22.62
N GLY A 522 -9.41 14.26 21.39
CA GLY A 522 -10.65 13.85 20.74
C GLY A 522 -11.88 14.34 21.51
N GLY A 523 -12.95 13.56 21.44
CA GLY A 523 -14.23 13.79 22.11
C GLY A 523 -15.42 13.46 21.22
N VAL A 524 -16.60 13.86 21.68
CA VAL A 524 -17.86 13.68 20.95
C VAL A 524 -18.24 14.99 20.27
N VAL A 525 -18.42 14.98 18.96
CA VAL A 525 -18.85 16.12 18.16
C VAL A 525 -20.18 15.79 17.49
N THR A 526 -21.15 16.70 17.55
CA THR A 526 -22.41 16.61 16.82
C THR A 526 -22.46 17.71 15.76
N LEU A 527 -22.68 17.30 14.52
CA LEU A 527 -22.87 18.16 13.36
C LEU A 527 -24.35 18.10 12.96
N THR A 528 -25.03 19.25 12.96
CA THR A 528 -26.46 19.35 12.60
C THR A 528 -26.63 20.01 11.25
N TYR A 529 -27.41 19.37 10.38
CA TYR A 529 -27.78 19.84 9.05
C TYR A 529 -29.31 20.07 8.98
N ARG A 530 -29.73 21.18 8.38
CA ARG A 530 -31.13 21.66 8.42
C ARG A 530 -31.71 21.89 7.03
#